data_AF-A0A7C1EYU4-F1
#
_entry.id   AF-A0A7C1EYU4-F1
#
_cell.length_a   1.000
_cell.length_b   1.000
_cell.length_c   1.000
_cell.angle_alpha   90.00
_cell.angle_beta   90.00
_cell.angle_gamma   90.00
#
_symmetry.space_group_name_H-M   'P 1'
#
loop_
_entity.id
_entity.type
_entity.pdbx_description
1 polymer ?
#
loop_
_entity_poly.entity_id
_entity_poly.type
_entity_poly.pdbx_seq_one_letter_code
_entity_poly.pdbx_strand_id
1 'polypeptide(L)'
;MLSRLKQNWIAATCLACVAVTLAYVYFWQTAAMPQDGQYIVYPFTIAYNYLALPVSIVVLLGALTAFFFWLPTAIVKRGPYIRDGWLVALAVLAAVVSMWLALPLGRLIYRELAQTQLNGTAYYLGVRVSPDPALNAYVLCEGNWITNCRDLQDESLKTLEPLPTLTVAEGRLRVEVAGRILYEKP
;
A
#
# COMPACT_ATOMS: atom_id res chain seq x y z
N MET A 1 -24.63 -33.24 9.69
CA MET A 1 -23.19 -33.04 9.42
C MET A 1 -22.91 -31.87 8.48
N LEU A 2 -23.59 -31.75 7.33
CA LEU A 2 -23.40 -30.62 6.39
C LEU A 2 -23.63 -29.22 6.98
N SER A 3 -24.53 -29.06 7.97
CA SER A 3 -24.83 -27.73 8.55
C SER A 3 -23.68 -27.15 9.39
N ARG A 4 -23.04 -27.99 10.22
CA ARG A 4 -21.87 -27.59 11.03
C ARG A 4 -20.66 -27.29 10.15
N LEU A 5 -20.47 -28.08 9.08
CA LEU A 5 -19.38 -27.87 8.13
C LEU A 5 -19.53 -26.51 7.42
N LYS A 6 -20.75 -26.17 6.97
CA LYS A 6 -21.05 -24.84 6.39
C LYS A 6 -20.83 -23.70 7.38
N GLN A 7 -21.26 -23.84 8.64
CA GLN A 7 -21.04 -22.83 9.67
C GLN A 7 -19.55 -22.59 9.98
N ASN A 8 -18.74 -23.65 10.02
CA ASN A 8 -17.30 -23.52 10.26
C ASN A 8 -16.60 -22.79 9.09
N TRP A 9 -17.01 -23.07 7.85
CA TRP A 9 -16.51 -22.38 6.67
C TRP A 9 -16.84 -20.88 6.69
N ILE A 10 -18.06 -20.50 7.11
CA ILE A 10 -18.45 -19.09 7.26
C ILE A 10 -17.56 -18.38 8.26
N ALA A 11 -17.42 -18.98 9.45
CA ALA A 11 -16.61 -18.40 10.51
C ALA A 11 -15.16 -18.22 10.06
N ALA A 12 -14.60 -19.22 9.36
CA ALA A 12 -13.25 -19.14 8.80
C ALA A 12 -13.10 -18.01 7.76
N THR A 13 -14.04 -17.86 6.82
CA THR A 13 -13.99 -16.80 5.81
C THR A 13 -14.13 -15.41 6.45
N CYS A 14 -15.07 -15.22 7.37
CA CYS A 14 -15.22 -13.95 8.08
C CYS A 14 -13.97 -13.59 8.90
N LEU A 15 -13.40 -14.56 9.61
CA LEU A 15 -12.21 -14.35 10.44
C LEU A 15 -10.96 -14.07 9.58
N ALA A 16 -10.83 -14.72 8.42
CA ALA A 16 -9.80 -14.40 7.44
C ALA A 16 -9.95 -12.98 6.89
N CYS A 17 -11.16 -12.54 6.52
CA CYS A 17 -11.40 -11.17 6.07
C CYS A 17 -11.03 -10.13 7.15
N VAL A 18 -11.40 -10.36 8.41
CA VAL A 18 -11.04 -9.47 9.53
C VAL A 18 -9.53 -9.44 9.74
N ALA A 19 -8.86 -10.59 9.75
CA ALA A 19 -7.42 -10.66 9.94
C ALA A 19 -6.66 -9.93 8.82
N VAL A 20 -7.07 -10.11 7.56
CA VAL A 20 -6.49 -9.39 6.42
C VAL A 20 -6.75 -7.88 6.52
N THR A 21 -7.95 -7.48 6.93
CA THR A 21 -8.29 -6.06 7.13
C THR A 21 -7.41 -5.43 8.21
N LEU A 22 -7.24 -6.09 9.36
CA LEU A 22 -6.41 -5.60 10.47
C LEU A 22 -4.93 -5.52 10.08
N ALA A 23 -4.40 -6.56 9.42
CA ALA A 23 -3.04 -6.55 8.91
C ALA A 23 -2.84 -5.38 7.94
N TYR A 24 -3.81 -5.15 7.05
CA TYR A 24 -3.76 -4.06 6.10
C TYR A 24 -3.83 -2.67 6.77
N VAL A 25 -4.68 -2.47 7.78
CA VAL A 25 -4.73 -1.22 8.57
C VAL A 25 -3.41 -0.97 9.27
N TYR A 26 -2.79 -2.01 9.82
CA TYR A 26 -1.47 -1.89 10.44
C TYR A 26 -0.40 -1.48 9.42
N PHE A 27 -0.38 -2.10 8.24
CA PHE A 27 0.50 -1.68 7.14
C PHE A 27 0.19 -0.25 6.70
N TRP A 28 -1.09 0.14 6.59
CA TRP A 28 -1.52 1.48 6.22
C TRP A 28 -0.97 2.55 7.18
N GLN A 29 -0.96 2.28 8.49
CA GLN A 29 -0.42 3.23 9.48
C GLN A 29 1.12 3.33 9.45
N THR A 30 1.79 2.27 9.01
CA THR A 30 3.26 2.14 9.14
C THR A 30 4.02 2.29 7.82
N ALA A 31 3.33 2.22 6.68
CA ALA A 31 3.92 2.20 5.34
C ALA A 31 3.59 3.45 4.51
N ALA A 32 2.85 4.41 5.06
CA ALA A 32 2.67 5.71 4.41
C ALA A 32 4.02 6.44 4.38
N MET A 33 4.46 6.84 3.18
CA MET A 33 5.71 7.57 3.05
C MET A 33 5.57 8.93 3.75
N PRO A 34 6.33 9.19 4.82
CA PRO A 34 6.21 10.42 5.59
C PRO A 34 6.78 11.61 4.81
N GLN A 35 6.49 12.80 5.32
CA GLN A 35 7.11 14.03 4.85
C GLN A 35 8.62 14.05 5.18
N ASP A 36 9.35 14.93 4.50
CA ASP A 36 10.81 15.08 4.55
C ASP A 36 11.44 14.85 5.94
N GLY A 37 12.53 14.07 5.97
CA GLY A 37 13.38 13.87 7.13
C GLY A 37 12.93 12.82 8.14
N GLN A 38 11.86 12.06 7.85
CA GLN A 38 11.39 10.98 8.72
C GLN A 38 11.97 9.61 8.37
N TYR A 39 12.02 8.75 9.39
CA TYR A 39 12.47 7.37 9.26
C TYR A 39 11.31 6.46 8.85
N ILE A 40 11.59 5.57 7.90
CA ILE A 40 10.65 4.52 7.48
C ILE A 40 11.29 3.15 7.57
N VAL A 41 10.44 2.13 7.73
CA VAL A 41 10.83 0.75 7.46
C VAL A 41 10.66 0.52 5.95
N TYR A 42 11.76 0.68 5.20
CA TYR A 42 11.74 0.68 3.73
C TYR A 42 11.08 -0.57 3.13
N PRO A 43 11.38 -1.80 3.59
CA PRO A 43 10.74 -3.01 3.06
C PRO A 43 9.21 -3.01 3.23
N PHE A 44 8.68 -2.41 4.30
CA PHE A 44 7.23 -2.35 4.53
C PHE A 44 6.57 -1.33 3.61
N THR A 45 7.24 -0.21 3.34
CA THR A 45 6.78 0.82 2.39
C THR A 45 6.67 0.24 0.99
N ILE A 46 7.70 -0.49 0.54
CA ILE A 46 7.68 -1.20 -0.75
C ILE A 46 6.59 -2.26 -0.76
N ALA A 47 6.57 -3.16 0.23
CA ALA A 47 5.57 -4.23 0.28
C ALA A 47 4.14 -3.67 0.22
N TYR A 48 3.85 -2.59 0.92
CA TYR A 48 2.55 -1.92 0.85
C TYR A 48 2.25 -1.40 -0.55
N ASN A 49 3.14 -0.62 -1.17
CA ASN A 49 2.88 -0.03 -2.49
C ASN A 49 2.67 -1.08 -3.59
N TYR A 50 3.37 -2.22 -3.53
CA TYR A 50 3.22 -3.31 -4.52
C TYR A 50 2.09 -4.29 -4.21
N LEU A 51 1.77 -4.54 -2.94
CA LEU A 51 0.75 -5.52 -2.55
C LEU A 51 -0.62 -4.89 -2.29
N ALA A 52 -0.71 -3.58 -2.09
CA ALA A 52 -1.97 -2.97 -1.69
C ALA A 52 -3.08 -3.18 -2.73
N LEU A 53 -2.79 -3.01 -4.02
CA LEU A 53 -3.75 -3.26 -5.08
C LEU A 53 -4.20 -4.73 -5.18
N PRO A 54 -3.29 -5.72 -5.32
CA PRO A 54 -3.71 -7.12 -5.42
C PRO A 54 -4.42 -7.63 -4.16
N VAL A 55 -3.96 -7.24 -2.95
CA VAL A 55 -4.63 -7.60 -1.69
C VAL A 55 -6.05 -7.04 -1.68
N SER A 56 -6.22 -5.79 -2.08
CA SER A 56 -7.54 -5.15 -2.16
C SER A 56 -8.49 -5.88 -3.12
N ILE A 57 -8.00 -6.28 -4.30
CA ILE A 57 -8.78 -7.05 -5.27
C ILE A 57 -9.22 -8.39 -4.67
N VAL A 58 -8.31 -9.11 -4.00
CA VAL A 58 -8.62 -10.40 -3.37
C VAL A 58 -9.70 -10.24 -2.29
N VAL A 59 -9.60 -9.22 -1.45
CA VAL A 59 -10.60 -8.97 -0.41
C VAL A 59 -11.95 -8.59 -1.02
N LEU A 60 -11.97 -7.75 -2.06
CA LEU A 60 -13.19 -7.41 -2.78
C LEU A 60 -13.84 -8.64 -3.42
N LEU A 61 -13.07 -9.48 -4.10
CA LEU A 61 -13.56 -10.72 -4.70
C LEU A 61 -14.12 -11.68 -3.64
N GLY A 62 -13.44 -11.80 -2.49
CA GLY A 62 -13.92 -12.57 -1.35
C GLY A 62 -15.26 -12.06 -0.84
N ALA A 63 -15.38 -10.73 -0.68
CA ALA A 63 -16.61 -10.09 -0.23
C ALA A 63 -17.76 -10.23 -1.24
N LEU A 64 -17.50 -10.06 -2.54
CA LEU A 64 -18.49 -10.25 -3.59
C LEU A 64 -18.94 -11.71 -3.68
N THR A 65 -18.01 -12.66 -3.58
CA THR A 65 -18.34 -14.09 -3.52
C THR A 65 -19.21 -14.38 -2.31
N ALA A 66 -18.87 -13.81 -1.15
CA ALA A 66 -19.68 -13.87 0.06
C ALA A 66 -21.05 -13.18 -0.12
N PHE A 67 -21.18 -12.17 -0.98
CA PHE A 67 -22.47 -11.58 -1.26
C PHE A 67 -23.32 -12.48 -2.18
N PHE A 68 -22.77 -12.91 -3.32
CA PHE A 68 -23.50 -13.67 -4.34
C PHE A 68 -23.92 -15.07 -3.89
N PHE A 69 -23.10 -15.78 -3.09
CA PHE A 69 -23.49 -17.12 -2.62
C PHE A 69 -24.44 -17.07 -1.42
N TRP A 70 -24.39 -16.02 -0.60
CA TRP A 70 -25.08 -15.98 0.68
C TRP A 70 -26.39 -15.20 0.63
N LEU A 71 -26.47 -14.12 -0.17
CA LEU A 71 -27.69 -13.34 -0.31
C LEU A 71 -28.88 -14.18 -0.80
N PRO A 72 -28.75 -15.05 -1.83
CA PRO A 72 -29.88 -15.85 -2.31
C PRO A 72 -30.31 -16.89 -1.28
N THR A 73 -29.36 -17.49 -0.55
CA THR A 73 -29.68 -18.50 0.48
C THR A 73 -30.35 -17.87 1.70
N ALA A 74 -30.02 -16.63 2.05
CA ALA A 74 -30.70 -15.85 3.07
C ALA A 74 -32.12 -15.43 2.63
N ILE A 75 -32.31 -15.02 1.37
CA ILE A 75 -33.62 -14.59 0.85
C ILE A 75 -34.64 -15.76 0.81
N VAL A 76 -34.20 -16.97 0.47
CA VAL A 76 -35.10 -18.12 0.21
C VAL A 76 -35.60 -18.83 1.49
N LYS A 77 -34.92 -18.71 2.65
CA LYS A 77 -35.32 -19.43 3.88
C LYS A 77 -35.90 -18.51 4.96
N ARG A 78 -37.21 -18.65 5.24
CA ARG A 78 -38.01 -17.93 6.26
C ARG A 78 -37.71 -18.33 7.73
N GLY A 79 -36.44 -18.34 8.17
CA GLY A 79 -36.00 -18.64 9.57
C GLY A 79 -35.38 -17.42 10.27
N PRO A 80 -35.01 -17.46 11.57
CA PRO A 80 -34.80 -16.27 12.40
C PRO A 80 -33.67 -15.35 11.88
N TYR A 81 -34.09 -14.36 11.10
CA TYR A 81 -33.30 -13.52 10.19
C TYR A 81 -32.26 -12.60 10.85
N ILE A 82 -32.38 -12.32 12.15
CA ILE A 82 -31.57 -11.29 12.80
C ILE A 82 -30.08 -11.70 12.84
N ARG A 83 -29.79 -12.98 13.08
CA ARG A 83 -28.41 -13.46 13.23
C ARG A 83 -27.67 -13.55 11.89
N ASP A 84 -28.37 -13.92 10.82
CA ASP A 84 -27.79 -14.02 9.46
C ASP A 84 -27.69 -12.64 8.80
N GLY A 85 -28.62 -11.73 9.08
CA GLY A 85 -28.56 -10.32 8.62
C GLY A 85 -27.34 -9.58 9.16
N TRP A 86 -26.95 -9.82 10.42
CA TRP A 86 -25.72 -9.25 11.00
C TRP A 86 -24.46 -9.73 10.31
N LEU A 87 -24.39 -10.99 9.87
CA LEU A 87 -23.24 -11.52 9.14
C LEU A 87 -23.14 -10.90 7.74
N VAL A 88 -24.26 -10.68 7.05
CA VAL A 88 -24.29 -9.97 5.77
C VAL A 88 -23.89 -8.50 5.95
N ALA A 89 -24.41 -7.82 6.97
CA ALA A 89 -24.04 -6.44 7.28
C ALA A 89 -22.54 -6.32 7.60
N LEU A 90 -21.97 -7.25 8.37
CA LEU A 90 -20.54 -7.34 8.64
C LEU A 90 -19.72 -7.59 7.37
N ALA A 91 -20.18 -8.46 6.47
CA ALA A 91 -19.51 -8.72 5.20
C ALA A 91 -19.52 -7.49 4.29
N VAL A 92 -20.64 -6.77 4.22
CA VAL A 92 -20.77 -5.53 3.45
C VAL A 92 -19.91 -4.42 4.06
N LEU A 93 -19.92 -4.25 5.39
CA LEU A 93 -19.04 -3.31 6.08
C LEU A 93 -17.58 -3.64 5.83
N ALA A 94 -17.19 -4.92 5.93
CA ALA A 94 -15.84 -5.35 5.60
C ALA A 94 -15.51 -5.05 4.14
N ALA A 95 -16.43 -5.22 3.20
CA ALA A 95 -16.25 -4.89 1.79
C ALA A 95 -16.07 -3.39 1.57
N VAL A 96 -16.91 -2.56 2.17
CA VAL A 96 -16.86 -1.09 2.08
C VAL A 96 -15.59 -0.55 2.71
N VAL A 97 -15.24 -1.02 3.91
CA VAL A 97 -13.99 -0.69 4.58
C VAL A 97 -12.80 -1.14 3.72
N SER A 98 -12.86 -2.35 3.15
CA SER A 98 -11.79 -2.84 2.27
C SER A 98 -11.67 -2.03 0.99
N MET A 99 -12.77 -1.62 0.35
CA MET A 99 -12.77 -0.73 -0.82
C MET A 99 -12.25 0.68 -0.48
N TRP A 100 -12.62 1.20 0.69
CA TRP A 100 -12.15 2.51 1.15
C TRP A 100 -10.66 2.48 1.51
N LEU A 101 -10.19 1.39 2.12
CA LEU A 101 -8.79 1.13 2.41
C LEU A 101 -7.98 0.81 1.14
N ALA A 102 -8.62 0.21 0.13
CA ALA A 102 -8.11 -0.06 -1.21
C ALA A 102 -8.02 1.16 -2.13
N LEU A 103 -8.18 2.36 -1.58
CA LEU A 103 -7.86 3.61 -2.26
C LEU A 103 -6.39 4.09 -2.05
N PRO A 104 -5.31 3.26 -2.11
CA PRO A 104 -3.98 3.80 -2.37
C PRO A 104 -3.93 4.64 -3.64
N LEU A 105 -4.82 4.39 -4.60
CA LEU A 105 -4.95 5.20 -5.82
C LEU A 105 -5.37 6.66 -5.56
N GLY A 106 -5.92 6.97 -4.37
CA GLY A 106 -6.29 8.33 -3.97
C GLY A 106 -5.27 9.00 -3.04
N ARG A 107 -4.09 8.40 -2.81
CA ARG A 107 -3.08 8.92 -1.87
C ARG A 107 -1.67 8.77 -2.44
N LEU A 108 -0.70 9.32 -1.71
CA LEU A 108 0.73 9.32 -2.02
C LEU A 108 1.24 7.91 -2.38
N ILE A 109 1.56 7.68 -3.66
CA ILE A 109 2.16 6.47 -4.19
C ILE A 109 3.67 6.65 -4.21
N TYR A 110 4.41 5.68 -3.70
CA TYR A 110 5.87 5.65 -3.87
C TYR A 110 6.26 4.60 -4.91
N ARG A 111 7.04 5.01 -5.89
CA ARG A 111 7.63 4.14 -6.92
C ARG A 111 9.15 4.16 -6.80
N GLU A 112 9.74 3.01 -6.54
CA GLU A 112 11.20 2.85 -6.60
C GLU A 112 11.69 2.95 -8.05
N LEU A 113 12.80 3.67 -8.24
CA LEU A 113 13.45 3.88 -9.54
C LEU A 113 14.81 3.20 -9.60
N ALA A 114 15.64 3.40 -8.58
CA ALA A 114 17.01 2.91 -8.56
C ALA A 114 17.48 2.65 -7.13
N GLN A 115 18.41 1.71 -7.00
CA GLN A 115 19.09 1.39 -5.76
C GLN A 115 20.61 1.35 -6.00
N THR A 116 21.38 1.86 -5.06
CA THR A 116 22.84 1.73 -5.05
C THR A 116 23.37 1.59 -3.62
N GLN A 117 24.68 1.37 -3.48
CA GLN A 117 25.37 1.37 -2.20
C GLN A 117 26.62 2.24 -2.27
N LEU A 118 26.88 2.97 -1.19
CA LEU A 118 28.12 3.72 -0.99
C LEU A 118 28.59 3.51 0.45
N ASN A 119 29.84 3.11 0.63
CA ASN A 119 30.47 2.87 1.95
C ASN A 119 29.67 1.92 2.87
N GLY A 120 28.98 0.93 2.30
CA GLY A 120 28.17 -0.05 3.06
C GLY A 120 26.78 0.45 3.47
N THR A 121 26.40 1.65 3.07
CA THR A 121 25.04 2.20 3.23
C THR A 121 24.26 2.06 1.93
N ALA A 122 23.05 1.50 1.99
CA ALA A 122 22.16 1.47 0.83
C ALA A 122 21.44 2.82 0.64
N TYR A 123 21.29 3.19 -0.62
CA TYR A 123 20.58 4.37 -1.06
C TYR A 123 19.51 3.96 -2.05
N TYR A 124 18.29 4.41 -1.81
CA TYR A 124 17.12 4.12 -2.63
C TYR A 124 16.57 5.43 -3.18
N LEU A 125 16.42 5.49 -4.49
CA LEU A 125 15.80 6.61 -5.18
C LEU A 125 14.43 6.17 -5.69
N GLY A 126 13.43 7.00 -5.45
CA GLY A 126 12.09 6.81 -5.99
C GLY A 126 11.35 8.11 -6.24
N VAL A 127 10.10 7.98 -6.66
CA VAL A 127 9.18 9.10 -6.88
C VAL A 127 7.97 8.91 -5.99
N ARG A 128 7.63 9.97 -5.25
CA ARG A 128 6.37 10.07 -4.52
C ARG A 128 5.39 10.87 -5.37
N VAL A 129 4.26 10.25 -5.73
CA VAL A 129 3.20 10.83 -6.56
C VAL A 129 1.95 10.97 -5.73
N SER A 130 1.39 12.17 -5.68
CA SER A 130 0.19 12.54 -4.94
C SER A 130 -0.88 13.06 -5.91
N PRO A 131 -2.17 12.92 -5.59
CA PRO A 131 -3.24 13.67 -6.27
C PRO A 131 -3.07 15.19 -6.17
N ASP A 132 -2.41 15.67 -5.12
CA ASP A 132 -1.97 17.05 -4.99
C ASP A 132 -0.54 17.19 -5.56
N PRO A 133 -0.35 17.81 -6.74
CA PRO A 133 0.96 17.94 -7.38
C PRO A 133 1.99 18.68 -6.52
N ALA A 134 1.57 19.52 -5.57
CA ALA A 134 2.47 20.22 -4.66
C ALA A 134 3.17 19.28 -3.66
N LEU A 135 2.66 18.06 -3.49
CA LEU A 135 3.23 17.04 -2.60
C LEU A 135 4.08 16.00 -3.35
N ASN A 136 4.14 16.10 -4.68
CA ASN A 136 5.04 15.29 -5.50
C ASN A 136 6.48 15.60 -5.11
N ALA A 137 7.31 14.56 -5.04
CA ALA A 137 8.73 14.70 -4.72
C ALA A 137 9.50 13.53 -5.32
N TYR A 138 10.74 13.76 -5.72
CA TYR A 138 11.70 12.67 -5.77
C TYR A 138 12.12 12.37 -4.35
N VAL A 139 12.26 11.10 -3.98
CA VAL A 139 12.60 10.74 -2.62
C VAL A 139 13.86 9.92 -2.62
N LEU A 140 14.84 10.37 -1.84
CA LEU A 140 16.08 9.66 -1.61
C LEU A 140 16.09 9.14 -0.17
N CYS A 141 16.13 7.82 -0.03
CA CYS A 141 16.19 7.14 1.26
C CYS A 141 17.58 6.57 1.50
N GLU A 142 18.16 6.86 2.66
CA GLU A 142 19.47 6.38 3.10
C GLU A 142 19.32 5.43 4.28
N GLY A 143 19.91 4.24 4.19
CA GLY A 143 19.90 3.22 5.23
C GLY A 143 19.61 1.83 4.68
N ASN A 144 19.55 0.80 5.53
CA ASN A 144 19.31 -0.58 5.08
C ASN A 144 17.86 -1.03 5.35
N TRP A 145 17.46 -1.03 6.62
CA TRP A 145 16.13 -1.47 7.05
C TRP A 145 15.25 -0.29 7.46
N ILE A 146 15.79 0.51 8.38
CA ILE A 146 15.23 1.79 8.79
C ILE A 146 15.99 2.85 8.00
N THR A 147 15.30 3.52 7.10
CA THR A 147 15.91 4.50 6.19
C THR A 147 15.43 5.90 6.53
N ASN A 148 16.33 6.88 6.52
CA ASN A 148 15.95 8.29 6.54
C ASN A 148 15.66 8.73 5.11
N CYS A 149 14.45 9.23 4.86
CA CYS A 149 14.03 9.65 3.53
C CYS A 149 13.97 11.17 3.44
N ARG A 150 14.49 11.70 2.33
CA ARG A 150 14.49 13.12 2.01
C ARG A 150 13.75 13.42 0.72
N ASP A 151 12.96 14.48 0.74
CA ASP A 151 12.31 15.01 -0.44
C ASP A 151 13.29 15.87 -1.26
N LEU A 152 13.43 15.54 -2.54
CA LEU A 152 14.17 16.28 -3.56
C LEU A 152 13.14 16.92 -4.49
N GLN A 153 13.01 18.24 -4.38
CA GLN A 153 12.06 19.04 -5.16
C GLN A 153 12.70 19.47 -6.48
N ASP A 154 11.96 19.32 -7.58
CA ASP A 154 12.34 19.81 -8.91
C ASP A 154 11.10 20.17 -9.73
N GLU A 155 11.25 21.09 -10.69
CA GLU A 155 10.17 21.51 -11.58
C GLU A 155 9.66 20.38 -12.49
N SER A 156 10.48 19.37 -12.80
CA SER A 156 10.11 18.20 -13.60
C SER A 156 9.06 17.30 -12.94
N LEU A 157 8.81 17.48 -11.63
CA LEU A 157 7.75 16.76 -10.91
C LEU A 157 6.33 17.09 -11.41
N LYS A 158 6.17 18.21 -12.15
CA LYS A 158 4.90 18.56 -12.81
C LYS A 158 4.56 17.59 -13.94
N THR A 159 5.58 17.12 -14.67
CA THR A 159 5.46 16.21 -15.81
C THR A 159 5.85 14.79 -15.45
N LEU A 160 6.46 14.58 -14.28
CA LEU A 160 7.10 13.32 -13.85
C LEU A 160 8.20 12.83 -14.81
N GLU A 161 8.62 13.69 -15.73
CA GLU A 161 9.60 13.41 -16.77
C GLU A 161 10.51 14.64 -16.98
N PRO A 162 11.83 14.44 -17.13
CA PRO A 162 12.53 13.15 -17.11
C PRO A 162 12.66 12.57 -15.68
N LEU A 163 12.82 11.24 -15.58
CA LEU A 163 13.05 10.57 -14.31
C LEU A 163 14.47 10.82 -13.80
N PRO A 164 14.68 10.92 -12.47
CA PRO A 164 15.98 11.09 -11.88
C PRO A 164 16.82 9.83 -12.03
N THR A 165 18.13 10.02 -12.16
CA THR A 165 19.13 8.95 -12.13
C THR A 165 19.91 9.01 -10.82
N LEU A 166 20.23 7.84 -10.29
CA LEU A 166 21.10 7.65 -9.13
C LEU A 166 22.41 7.06 -9.61
N THR A 167 23.52 7.77 -9.40
CA THR A 167 24.85 7.32 -9.80
C THR A 167 25.82 7.37 -8.63
N VAL A 168 26.78 6.44 -8.62
CA VAL A 168 27.93 6.47 -7.70
C VAL A 168 29.17 6.52 -8.55
N ALA A 169 29.92 7.61 -8.45
CA ALA A 169 31.15 7.83 -9.21
C ALA A 169 32.19 8.47 -8.29
N GLU A 170 33.43 7.98 -8.35
CA GLU A 170 34.56 8.55 -7.59
C GLU A 170 34.32 8.60 -6.06
N GLY A 171 33.56 7.63 -5.54
CA GLY A 171 33.19 7.59 -4.12
C GLY A 171 32.08 8.58 -3.73
N ARG A 172 31.49 9.30 -4.68
CA ARG A 172 30.39 10.23 -4.44
C ARG A 172 29.07 9.65 -4.92
N LEU A 173 28.02 9.84 -4.14
CA LEU A 173 26.64 9.60 -4.54
C LEU A 173 26.10 10.85 -5.22
N ARG A 174 25.46 10.69 -6.38
CA ARG A 174 24.82 11.79 -7.09
C ARG A 174 23.43 11.43 -7.58
N VAL A 175 22.49 12.35 -7.41
CA VAL A 175 21.15 12.31 -8.01
C VAL A 175 21.05 13.41 -9.04
N GLU A 176 20.74 13.05 -10.29
CA GLU A 176 20.62 14.00 -11.40
C GLU A 176 19.25 13.90 -12.10
N VAL A 177 18.71 15.02 -12.54
CA VAL A 177 17.52 15.11 -13.39
C VAL A 177 17.81 16.04 -14.55
N ALA A 178 17.66 15.55 -15.79
CA ALA A 178 17.92 16.34 -16.99
C ALA A 178 19.32 17.02 -17.01
N GLY A 179 20.33 16.38 -16.40
CA GLY A 179 21.68 16.95 -16.25
C GLY A 179 21.85 17.99 -15.14
N ARG A 180 20.81 18.26 -14.33
CA ARG A 180 20.91 19.09 -13.11
C ARG A 180 21.11 18.19 -11.90
N ILE A 181 22.05 18.58 -11.02
CA ILE A 181 22.32 17.86 -9.78
C ILE A 181 21.30 18.27 -8.73
N LEU A 182 20.50 17.31 -8.25
CA LEU A 182 19.53 17.52 -7.17
C LEU A 182 20.12 17.21 -5.79
N TYR A 183 21.06 16.27 -5.75
CA TYR A 183 21.71 15.85 -4.52
C TYR A 183 23.11 15.30 -4.82
N GLU A 184 24.07 15.65 -3.97
CA GLU A 184 25.43 15.11 -4.02
C GLU A 184 25.94 14.88 -2.60
N LYS A 185 26.55 13.71 -2.37
CA LYS A 185 27.17 13.34 -1.10
C LYS A 185 28.53 12.70 -1.35
N PRO A 186 29.58 13.09 -0.60
CA PRO A 186 30.89 12.44 -0.67
C PRO A 186 30.90 11.04 -0.04
#